data_AF-A0AAW9EFA0-F1
#
_entry.id   AF-A0AAW9EFA0-F1
#
_cell.length_a   1.000
_cell.length_b   1.000
_cell.length_c   1.000
_cell.angle_alpha   90.00
_cell.angle_beta   90.00
_cell.angle_gamma   90.00
#
_symmetry.space_group_name_H-M   'P 1'
#
loop_
_entity.id
_entity.type
_entity.pdbx_description
1 polymer ?
#
loop_
_entity_poly.entity_id
_entity_poly.type
_entity_poly.pdbx_seq_one_letter_code
_entity_poly.pdbx_strand_id
1 'polypeptide(L)'
;ASNKIATHEITIRPTQLADANQLPKIEQSAGELFSSIKDLSWISESGVQSVEAHIQFIHQHAHWVAVNHDNHPVGFIMTQQLPE
;
A
#
# COMPACT_ATOMS: atom_id res chain seq x y z
N ALA A 1 27.17 19.91 -10.37
CA ALA A 1 26.80 18.56 -9.91
C ALA A 1 25.30 18.39 -10.14
N SER A 2 24.91 17.53 -11.08
CA SER A 2 23.49 17.31 -11.38
C SER A 2 22.92 16.40 -10.30
N ASN A 3 22.06 16.94 -9.43
CA ASN A 3 21.25 16.13 -8.52
C ASN A 3 20.25 15.35 -9.39
N LYS A 4 20.68 14.20 -9.90
CA LYS A 4 19.76 13.17 -10.39
C LYS A 4 18.97 12.74 -9.16
N ILE A 5 17.73 13.23 -9.03
CA ILE A 5 16.73 12.50 -8.24
C ILE A 5 16.67 11.14 -8.91
N ALA A 6 17.19 10.10 -8.26
CA ALA A 6 17.03 8.74 -8.74
C ALA A 6 15.53 8.46 -8.74
N THR A 7 14.91 8.55 -9.92
CA THR A 7 13.58 8.00 -10.14
C THR A 7 13.74 6.50 -9.96
N HIS A 8 13.47 6.02 -8.76
CA HIS A 8 13.35 4.59 -8.51
C HIS A 8 12.22 4.12 -9.42
N GLU A 9 12.53 3.25 -10.38
CA GLU A 9 11.51 2.73 -11.27
C GLU A 9 10.46 2.02 -10.42
N ILE A 10 9.23 2.54 -10.46
CA ILE A 10 8.08 1.94 -9.80
C ILE A 10 7.29 1.20 -10.86
N THR A 11 7.01 -0.07 -10.61
CA THR A 11 6.11 -0.88 -11.44
C THR A 11 4.90 -1.29 -10.62
N ILE A 12 3.76 -1.47 -11.29
CA ILE A 12 2.52 -1.92 -10.67
C ILE A 12 2.27 -3.36 -11.12
N ARG A 13 1.96 -4.23 -10.16
CA ARG A 13 1.61 -5.63 -10.43
C ARG A 13 0.52 -6.12 -9.48
N PRO A 14 -0.23 -7.18 -9.85
CA PRO A 14 -1.05 -7.90 -8.89
C PRO A 14 -0.22 -8.31 -7.67
N THR A 15 -0.83 -8.21 -6.50
CA THR A 15 -0.18 -8.55 -5.24
C THR A 15 -0.01 -10.05 -5.11
N GLN A 16 1.15 -10.48 -4.61
CA GLN A 16 1.48 -11.88 -4.37
C GLN A 16 1.35 -12.17 -2.87
N LEU A 17 1.07 -13.41 -2.49
CA LEU A 17 0.96 -13.80 -1.07
C LEU A 17 2.23 -13.49 -0.26
N ALA A 18 3.41 -13.53 -0.90
CA ALA A 18 4.69 -13.19 -0.27
C ALA A 18 4.77 -11.71 0.15
N ASP A 19 4.00 -10.82 -0.47
CA ASP A 19 3.95 -9.39 -0.12
C ASP A 19 3.13 -9.15 1.17
N ALA A 20 2.22 -10.06 1.54
CA ALA A 20 1.13 -9.81 2.48
C ALA A 20 1.60 -9.32 3.87
N ASN A 21 2.70 -9.88 4.38
CA ASN A 21 3.25 -9.50 5.69
C ASN A 21 3.80 -8.05 5.73
N GLN A 22 4.08 -7.45 4.56
CA GLN A 22 4.62 -6.09 4.47
C GLN A 22 3.51 -5.04 4.37
N LEU A 23 2.30 -5.42 3.93
CA LEU A 23 1.22 -4.49 3.60
C LEU A 23 0.72 -3.68 4.80
N PRO A 24 0.50 -4.26 6.01
CA PRO A 24 0.05 -3.47 7.15
C PRO A 24 1.07 -2.39 7.57
N LYS A 25 2.37 -2.64 7.38
CA LYS A 25 3.41 -1.64 7.68
C LYS A 25 3.40 -0.49 6.69
N ILE A 26 3.13 -0.79 5.42
CA ILE A 26 2.99 0.21 4.36
C ILE A 26 1.74 1.07 4.62
N GLU A 27 0.62 0.44 5.00
CA GLU A 27 -0.61 1.14 5.37
C GLU A 27 -0.40 2.07 6.57
N GLN A 28 0.28 1.57 7.62
CA GLN A 28 0.58 2.36 8.80
C GLN A 28 1.44 3.58 8.46
N SER A 29 2.50 3.39 7.68
CA SER A 29 3.38 4.48 7.25
C SER A 29 2.64 5.53 6.43
N ALA A 30 1.69 5.12 5.58
CA ALA A 30 0.85 6.06 4.82
C ALA A 30 -0.15 6.79 5.74
N GLY A 31 -0.77 6.08 6.68
CA GLY A 31 -1.72 6.63 7.65
C GLY A 31 -1.09 7.66 8.60
N GLU A 32 0.14 7.42 9.06
CA GLU A 32 0.89 8.32 9.95
C GLU A 32 1.06 9.73 9.40
N LEU A 33 1.14 9.90 8.08
CA LEU A 33 1.29 11.22 7.44
C LEU A 33 0.10 12.14 7.73
N PHE A 34 -1.09 11.57 7.95
CA PHE A 34 -2.30 12.32 8.28
C PHE A 34 -2.33 12.86 9.72
N SER A 35 -1.45 12.38 10.61
CA SER A 35 -1.35 12.89 11.98
C SER A 35 -1.07 14.40 12.05
N SER A 36 -0.37 14.93 11.03
CA SER A 36 -0.04 16.35 10.92
C SER A 36 -1.21 17.24 10.47
N ILE A 37 -2.30 16.65 9.96
CA ILE A 37 -3.47 17.36 9.44
C ILE A 37 -4.61 17.17 10.43
N LYS A 38 -4.93 18.21 11.21
CA LYS A 38 -5.88 18.15 12.32
C LYS A 38 -7.22 17.47 11.96
N ASP A 39 -7.80 17.80 10.81
CA ASP A 39 -9.10 17.26 10.40
C ASP A 39 -9.03 15.80 9.90
N LEU A 40 -7.82 15.28 9.68
CA LEU A 40 -7.54 13.93 9.20
C LEU A 40 -6.74 13.08 10.19
N SER A 41 -6.40 13.60 11.37
CA SER A 41 -5.57 12.88 12.35
C SER A 41 -6.18 11.54 12.76
N TRP A 42 -7.51 11.44 12.72
CA TRP A 42 -8.26 10.20 12.98
C TRP A 42 -7.85 9.05 12.07
N ILE A 43 -7.32 9.32 10.86
CA ILE A 43 -6.80 8.29 9.95
C ILE A 43 -5.53 7.66 10.54
N SER A 44 -4.65 8.47 11.14
CA SER A 44 -3.41 7.96 11.76
C SER A 44 -3.67 7.16 13.05
N GLU A 45 -4.81 7.43 13.70
CA GLU A 45 -5.26 6.72 14.90
C GLU A 45 -6.08 5.46 14.55
N SER A 46 -6.53 5.34 13.30
CA SER A 46 -7.23 4.16 12.82
C SER A 46 -6.25 2.99 12.66
N GLY A 47 -6.70 1.79 13.03
CA GLY A 47 -5.92 0.58 12.81
C GLY A 47 -5.79 0.26 11.33
N VAL A 48 -4.70 -0.42 10.97
CA VAL A 48 -4.48 -0.95 9.63
C VAL A 48 -5.24 -2.26 9.41
N GLN A 49 -5.43 -2.63 8.15
CA GLN A 49 -5.99 -3.92 7.80
C GLN A 49 -5.06 -5.06 8.24
N SER A 50 -5.66 -6.19 8.63
CA SER A 50 -4.87 -7.37 8.99
C SER A 50 -4.26 -8.02 7.74
N VAL A 51 -3.20 -8.82 7.95
CA VAL A 51 -2.59 -9.62 6.86
C VAL A 51 -3.64 -10.53 6.22
N GLU A 52 -4.53 -11.13 7.01
CA GLU A 52 -5.60 -12.00 6.54
C GLU A 52 -6.60 -11.25 5.66
N ALA A 53 -6.94 -10.01 6.01
CA ALA A 53 -7.82 -9.17 5.19
C ALA A 53 -7.17 -8.91 3.82
N HIS A 54 -5.89 -8.52 3.78
CA HIS A 54 -5.18 -8.37 2.51
C HIS A 54 -5.17 -9.67 1.68
N ILE A 55 -4.94 -10.82 2.32
CA ILE A 55 -4.97 -12.13 1.65
C ILE A 55 -6.33 -12.40 1.00
N GLN A 56 -7.44 -12.03 1.65
CA GLN A 56 -8.77 -12.16 1.06
C GLN A 56 -8.93 -11.34 -0.23
N PHE A 57 -8.48 -10.08 -0.23
CA PHE A 57 -8.49 -9.24 -1.43
C PHE A 57 -7.56 -9.76 -2.53
N ILE A 58 -6.40 -10.32 -2.18
CA ILE A 58 -5.47 -10.96 -3.13
C ILE A 58 -6.18 -12.13 -3.83
N HIS A 59 -6.84 -13.01 -3.08
CA HIS A 59 -7.58 -14.14 -3.66
C HIS A 59 -8.75 -13.70 -4.55
N GLN A 60 -9.34 -12.53 -4.28
CA GLN A 60 -10.39 -11.93 -5.10
C GLN A 60 -9.84 -11.19 -6.34
N HIS A 61 -8.53 -11.19 -6.58
CA HIS A 61 -7.85 -10.42 -7.63
C HIS A 61 -8.17 -8.91 -7.56
N ALA A 62 -8.41 -8.43 -6.34
CA ALA A 62 -8.84 -7.07 -6.04
C ALA A 62 -7.76 -6.26 -5.33
N HIS A 63 -6.49 -6.63 -5.51
CA HIS A 63 -5.33 -6.07 -4.82
C HIS A 63 -4.10 -5.95 -5.74
N TRP A 64 -3.48 -4.77 -5.75
CA TRP A 64 -2.25 -4.48 -6.50
C TRP A 64 -1.22 -3.78 -5.62
N VAL A 65 0.06 -3.98 -5.93
CA VAL A 65 1.18 -3.30 -5.29
C VAL A 65 1.97 -2.48 -6.31
N ALA A 66 2.43 -1.33 -5.85
CA ALA A 66 3.55 -0.61 -6.45
C ALA A 66 4.84 -1.17 -5.84
N VAL A 67 5.78 -1.57 -6.69
CA VAL A 67 7.07 -2.13 -6.26
C VAL A 67 8.23 -1.33 -6.82
N ASN A 68 9.31 -1.24 -6.05
CA ASN A 68 10.57 -0.65 -6.49
C ASN A 68 11.39 -1.61 -7.37
N HIS A 69 12.58 -1.19 -7.77
CA HIS A 69 13.49 -1.98 -8.62
C HIS A 69 13.90 -3.35 -8.02
N ASP A 70 13.91 -3.49 -6.69
CA ASP A 70 14.19 -4.75 -5.99
C ASP A 70 12.93 -5.63 -5.84
N ASN A 71 11.83 -5.24 -6.48
CA ASN A 71 10.51 -5.85 -6.36
C ASN A 71 9.93 -5.81 -4.92
N HIS A 72 10.41 -4.88 -4.08
CA HIS A 72 9.84 -4.64 -2.76
C HIS A 72 8.58 -3.77 -2.85
N PRO A 73 7.45 -4.16 -2.23
CA PRO A 73 6.27 -3.33 -2.13
C PRO A 73 6.57 -2.00 -1.43
N VAL A 74 6.15 -0.90 -2.05
CA VAL A 74 6.26 0.47 -1.51
C VAL A 74 4.93 1.20 -1.43
N GLY A 75 3.86 0.57 -1.94
CA GLY A 75 2.50 1.08 -1.92
C GLY A 75 1.53 0.01 -2.42
N PHE A 76 0.25 0.17 -2.16
CA PHE A 76 -0.77 -0.75 -2.65
C PHE A 76 -2.11 -0.06 -2.88
N ILE A 77 -3.00 -0.76 -3.59
CA ILE A 77 -4.41 -0.41 -3.71
C ILE A 77 -5.26 -1.67 -3.57
N MET A 78 -6.34 -1.57 -2.79
CA MET A 78 -7.44 -2.52 -2.75
C MET A 78 -8.60 -1.93 -3.54
N THR A 79 -9.29 -2.75 -4.33
CA THR A 79 -10.44 -2.31 -5.10
C THR A 79 -11.67 -3.10 -4.72
N GLN A 80 -12.84 -2.53 -4.98
CA GLN A 80 -14.10 -3.26 -4.96
C GLN A 80 -14.82 -2.96 -6.27
N GLN A 81 -15.45 -3.97 -6.87
CA GLN A 81 -16.33 -3.74 -8.00
C GLN A 81 -17.56 -2.96 -7.55
N LEU A 82 -17.94 -1.96 -8.33
CA LEU A 82 -19.20 -1.25 -8.11
C LEU A 82 -20.37 -2.15 -8.57
N PRO A 83 -21.52 -2.09 -7.88
CA PRO A 83 -22.75 -2.69 -8.40
C PRO A 83 -23.10 -2.11 -9.78
N GLU A 84 -23.78 -2.90 -10.61
CA GLU A 84 -24.37 -2.42 -11.88
C GLU A 84 -25.43 -1.34 -11.67
#